data_AF-A0A656GJ46-F1
#
_entry.id   AF-A0A656GJ46-F1
#
_cell.length_a   1.000
_cell.length_b   1.000
_cell.length_c   1.000
_cell.angle_alpha   90.00
_cell.angle_beta   90.00
_cell.angle_gamma   90.00
#
_symmetry.space_group_name_H-M   'P 1'
#
loop_
_entity.id
_entity.type
_entity.pdbx_description
1 polymer ?
#
loop_
_entity_poly.entity_id
_entity_poly.type
_entity_poly.pdbx_seq_one_letter_code
_entity_poly.pdbx_strand_id
1 'polypeptide(L)'
;MDLPTSHQGMTAQSGDEFTDRMLAAINYMMIDMMAAIARKDYQQRRLRQAQGIEKAKASGVYKGRPVDAELRNRVRELLAAGLGIRAVARHAACSTTTVMKVRDELAQ
;
A
#
# COMPACT_ATOMS: atom_id res chain seq x y z
N MET A 1 3.06 -5.76 24.83
CA MET A 1 3.54 -4.36 24.93
C MET A 1 3.79 -4.13 26.41
N ASP A 2 5.03 -4.29 26.84
CA ASP A 2 5.37 -4.19 28.26
C ASP A 2 5.37 -2.71 28.66
N LEU A 3 4.39 -2.33 29.49
CA LEU A 3 4.37 -1.01 30.10
C LEU A 3 5.28 -1.06 31.34
N PRO A 4 5.97 0.03 31.70
CA PRO A 4 6.91 0.05 32.82
C PRO A 4 6.28 -0.36 34.16
N THR A 5 4.96 -0.19 34.30
CA THR A 5 4.12 -0.59 35.44
C THR A 5 3.63 -2.04 35.39
N SER A 6 3.66 -2.69 34.22
CA SER A 6 3.14 -4.06 34.04
C SER A 6 3.93 -5.08 34.86
N HIS A 7 5.26 -4.94 34.93
CA HIS A 7 6.10 -5.82 35.74
C HIS A 7 5.93 -5.55 37.25
N GLN A 8 5.76 -4.29 37.65
CA GLN A 8 5.60 -3.89 39.05
C GLN A 8 4.30 -4.44 39.67
N GLY A 9 3.19 -4.45 38.90
CA GLY A 9 1.93 -5.06 39.32
C GLY A 9 1.97 -6.59 39.42
N MET A 10 2.89 -7.27 38.72
CA MET A 10 3.06 -8.73 38.83
C MET A 10 3.95 -9.14 40.01
N THR A 11 4.89 -8.30 40.44
CA THR A 11 5.80 -8.59 41.56
C THR A 11 5.29 -8.11 42.93
N ALA A 12 4.29 -7.24 42.97
CA ALA A 12 3.70 -6.73 44.20
C ALA A 12 2.75 -7.79 44.83
N GLN A 13 3.34 -8.85 45.40
CA GLN A 13 2.60 -9.75 46.29
C GLN A 13 2.45 -9.08 47.68
N SER A 14 1.59 -8.08 47.78
CA SER A 14 1.08 -7.50 49.05
C SER A 14 -0.17 -6.68 48.72
N GLY A 15 -1.34 -7.25 49.01
CA GLY A 15 -2.64 -6.82 48.48
C GLY A 15 -3.18 -5.51 49.04
N ASP A 16 -3.11 -4.45 48.23
CA ASP A 16 -3.91 -3.25 48.40
C ASP A 16 -4.75 -3.02 47.12
N GLU A 17 -6.04 -3.40 47.19
CA GLU A 17 -7.02 -3.31 46.10
C GLU A 17 -7.10 -1.90 45.50
N PHE A 18 -6.81 -0.89 46.32
CA PHE A 18 -6.72 0.50 45.88
C PHE A 18 -5.54 0.72 44.93
N THR A 19 -4.35 0.23 45.29
CA THR A 19 -3.14 0.35 44.47
C THR A 19 -3.30 -0.39 43.13
N ASP A 20 -3.93 -1.57 43.12
CA ASP A 20 -4.21 -2.32 41.89
C ASP A 20 -5.16 -1.57 40.96
N ARG A 21 -6.23 -0.98 41.50
CA ARG A 21 -7.17 -0.15 40.72
C ARG A 21 -6.49 1.09 40.14
N MET A 22 -5.60 1.73 40.91
CA MET A 22 -4.85 2.88 40.41
C MET A 22 -3.88 2.48 39.29
N LEU A 23 -3.13 1.39 39.45
CA LEU A 23 -2.21 0.89 38.41
C LEU A 23 -2.96 0.50 37.14
N ALA A 24 -4.12 -0.16 37.26
CA ALA A 24 -4.97 -0.49 36.12
C ALA A 24 -5.48 0.78 35.39
N ALA A 25 -5.92 1.79 36.13
CA ALA A 25 -6.39 3.05 35.57
C ALA A 25 -5.28 3.81 34.82
N ILE A 26 -4.07 3.87 35.39
CA ILE A 26 -2.91 4.51 34.75
C ILE A 26 -2.53 3.74 33.48
N ASN A 27 -2.53 2.40 33.50
CA ASN A 27 -2.25 1.59 32.33
C ASN A 27 -3.25 1.82 31.20
N TYR A 28 -4.55 1.88 31.54
CA TYR A 28 -5.60 2.15 30.56
C TYR A 28 -5.44 3.55 29.94
N MET A 29 -5.19 4.57 30.76
CA MET A 29 -4.96 5.94 30.30
C MET A 29 -3.72 6.03 29.39
N MET A 30 -2.63 5.31 29.71
CA MET A 30 -1.44 5.26 28.86
C MET A 30 -1.76 4.62 27.50
N ILE A 31 -2.52 3.53 27.46
CA ILE A 31 -2.94 2.88 26.20
C ILE A 31 -3.80 3.84 25.37
N ASP A 32 -4.76 4.52 25.98
CA ASP A 32 -5.62 5.49 25.29
C ASP A 32 -4.81 6.67 24.74
N MET A 33 -3.85 7.16 25.51
CA MET A 33 -2.95 8.22 25.07
C MET A 33 -2.08 7.76 23.89
N MET A 34 -1.52 6.55 23.94
CA MET A 34 -0.75 5.98 22.84
C MET A 34 -1.62 5.81 21.59
N ALA A 35 -2.88 5.36 21.74
CA ALA A 35 -3.83 5.24 20.63
C ALA A 35 -4.15 6.60 20.01
N ALA A 36 -4.37 7.63 20.83
CA ALA A 36 -4.61 8.99 20.37
C ALA A 36 -3.41 9.57 19.60
N ILE A 37 -2.19 9.39 20.13
CA ILE A 37 -0.95 9.84 19.47
C ILE A 37 -0.76 9.11 18.13
N ALA A 38 -0.91 7.79 18.12
CA ALA A 38 -0.77 6.98 16.90
C ALA A 38 -1.77 7.43 15.81
N ARG A 39 -3.02 7.72 16.20
CA ARG A 39 -4.04 8.24 15.28
C ARG A 39 -3.67 9.62 14.72
N LYS A 40 -3.21 10.54 15.58
CA LYS A 40 -2.79 11.88 15.18
C LYS A 40 -1.64 11.82 14.18
N ASP A 41 -0.61 11.02 14.48
CA ASP A 41 0.55 10.89 13.59
C ASP A 41 0.17 10.24 12.25
N TYR A 42 -0.68 9.21 12.26
CA TYR A 42 -1.22 8.62 11.03
C TYR A 42 -1.94 9.65 10.14
N GLN A 43 -2.82 10.47 10.74
CA GLN A 43 -3.51 11.54 10.02
C GLN A 43 -2.52 12.56 9.44
N GLN A 44 -1.52 12.97 10.22
CA GLN A 44 -0.51 13.92 9.77
C GLN A 44 0.35 13.34 8.63
N ARG A 45 0.69 12.05 8.65
CA ARG A 45 1.38 11.38 7.55
C ARG A 45 0.53 11.37 6.28
N ARG A 46 -0.76 11.03 6.38
CA ARG A 46 -1.68 11.04 5.23
C ARG A 46 -1.80 12.43 4.60
N LEU A 47 -1.93 13.48 5.41
CA LEU A 47 -2.01 14.86 4.92
C LEU A 47 -0.74 15.26 4.17
N ARG A 48 0.45 14.99 4.74
CA ARG A 48 1.73 15.27 4.08
C ARG A 48 1.91 14.49 2.79
N GLN A 49 1.52 13.21 2.78
CA GLN A 49 1.56 12.39 1.58
C GLN A 49 0.63 12.96 0.49
N ALA A 50 -0.59 13.37 0.85
CA ALA A 50 -1.53 13.98 -0.10
C ALA A 50 -0.97 15.27 -0.71
N GLN A 51 -0.41 16.16 0.11
CA GLN A 51 0.26 17.38 -0.35
C GLN A 51 1.46 17.08 -1.27
N GLY A 52 2.25 16.05 -0.93
CA GLY A 52 3.36 15.59 -1.77
C GLY A 52 2.89 15.06 -3.12
N ILE A 53 1.84 14.24 -3.12
CA ILE A 53 1.22 13.70 -4.35
C ILE A 53 0.69 14.84 -5.22
N GLU A 54 0.00 15.81 -4.64
CA GLU A 54 -0.54 16.96 -5.37
C GLU A 54 0.57 17.77 -6.06
N LYS A 55 1.64 18.09 -5.34
CA LYS A 55 2.84 18.76 -5.91
C LYS A 55 3.49 17.93 -7.01
N ALA A 56 3.62 16.62 -6.83
CA ALA A 56 4.19 15.72 -7.82
C ALA A 56 3.29 15.54 -9.06
N LYS A 57 1.96 15.61 -8.90
CA LYS A 57 1.01 15.65 -10.02
C LYS A 57 1.11 16.97 -10.79
N ALA A 58 1.18 18.11 -10.08
CA ALA A 58 1.33 19.42 -10.71
C ALA A 58 2.64 19.56 -11.49
N SER A 59 3.72 18.93 -11.02
CA SER A 59 5.01 18.85 -11.72
C SER A 59 5.09 17.75 -12.79
N GLY A 60 4.02 16.99 -13.02
CA GLY A 60 3.96 15.98 -14.08
C GLY A 60 4.82 14.73 -13.84
N VAL A 61 5.23 14.46 -12.59
CA VAL A 61 6.09 13.30 -12.26
C VAL A 61 5.34 11.97 -12.45
N TYR A 62 4.04 11.94 -12.16
CA TYR A 62 3.22 10.74 -12.31
C TYR A 62 2.85 10.48 -13.78
N LYS A 63 3.59 9.58 -14.43
CA LYS A 63 3.35 9.15 -15.83
C LYS A 63 2.64 7.80 -15.95
N GLY A 64 2.24 7.20 -14.82
CA GLY A 64 1.65 5.87 -14.77
C GLY A 64 2.66 4.74 -14.99
N ARG A 65 2.17 3.52 -15.26
CA ARG A 65 3.03 2.39 -15.60
C ARG A 65 3.57 2.60 -17.02
N PRO A 66 4.90 2.59 -17.23
CA PRO A 66 5.45 2.72 -18.56
C PRO A 66 5.01 1.54 -19.43
N VAL A 67 4.80 1.82 -20.71
CA VAL A 67 4.46 0.82 -21.71
C VAL A 67 5.69 -0.05 -21.96
N ASP A 68 5.51 -1.36 -21.97
CA ASP A 68 6.53 -2.32 -22.36
C ASP A 68 6.65 -2.31 -23.90
N ALA A 69 7.66 -1.58 -24.39
CA ALA A 69 7.88 -1.41 -25.83
C ALA A 69 8.29 -2.72 -26.51
N GLU A 70 9.11 -3.54 -25.85
CA GLU A 70 9.60 -4.80 -26.39
C GLU A 70 8.46 -5.81 -26.54
N LEU A 71 7.61 -5.92 -25.52
CA LEU A 71 6.42 -6.76 -25.60
C LEU A 71 5.51 -6.30 -26.74
N ARG A 72 5.24 -4.99 -26.84
CA ARG A 72 4.38 -4.47 -27.90
C ARG A 72 4.95 -4.71 -29.29
N ASN A 73 6.26 -4.56 -29.49
CA ASN A 73 6.91 -4.83 -30.78
C ASN A 73 6.74 -6.30 -31.18
N ARG A 74 7.01 -7.25 -30.27
CA ARG A 74 6.79 -8.68 -30.51
C ARG A 74 5.34 -8.98 -30.89
N VAL A 75 4.37 -8.36 -30.21
CA VAL A 75 2.95 -8.51 -30.54
C VAL A 75 2.64 -7.98 -31.95
N ARG A 76 3.19 -6.82 -32.34
CA ARG A 76 3.00 -6.26 -33.69
C ARG A 76 3.57 -7.17 -34.77
N GLU A 77 4.78 -7.69 -34.57
CA GLU A 77 5.44 -8.62 -35.51
C GLU A 77 4.61 -9.89 -35.70
N LEU A 78 4.13 -10.49 -34.61
CA LEU A 78 3.32 -11.70 -34.66
C LEU A 78 1.93 -11.46 -35.29
N LEU A 79 1.33 -10.29 -35.07
CA LEU A 79 0.09 -9.90 -35.75
C LEU A 79 0.32 -9.67 -37.25
N ALA A 80 1.44 -9.04 -37.64
CA ALA A 80 1.82 -8.84 -39.04
C ALA A 80 2.11 -10.16 -39.77
N ALA A 81 2.61 -11.17 -39.04
CA ALA A 81 2.76 -12.54 -39.54
C ALA A 81 1.41 -13.29 -39.70
N GLY A 82 0.27 -12.65 -39.40
CA GLY A 82 -1.06 -13.21 -39.61
C GLY A 82 -1.54 -14.16 -38.51
N LEU A 83 -0.85 -14.23 -37.35
CA LEU A 83 -1.28 -15.10 -36.25
C LEU A 83 -2.55 -14.56 -35.58
N GLY A 84 -3.45 -15.47 -35.21
CA GLY A 84 -4.64 -15.14 -34.44
C GLY A 84 -4.32 -14.66 -33.00
N ILE A 85 -5.20 -13.84 -32.43
CA ILE A 85 -5.02 -13.15 -31.13
C ILE A 85 -4.57 -14.09 -29.99
N ARG A 86 -5.19 -15.28 -29.89
CA ARG A 86 -4.84 -16.27 -28.84
C ARG A 86 -3.46 -16.90 -29.06
N ALA A 87 -3.05 -17.08 -30.30
CA ALA A 87 -1.72 -17.60 -30.62
C ALA A 87 -0.66 -16.55 -30.30
N VAL A 88 -0.87 -15.29 -30.71
CA VAL A 88 0.01 -14.16 -30.38
C VAL A 88 0.17 -13.99 -28.87
N ALA A 89 -0.93 -14.02 -28.11
CA ALA A 89 -0.90 -13.91 -26.66
C ALA A 89 -0.03 -15.00 -26.02
N ARG A 90 -0.10 -16.23 -26.53
CA ARG A 90 0.70 -17.36 -26.04
C ARG A 90 2.18 -17.19 -26.37
N HIS A 91 2.50 -16.82 -27.61
CA HIS A 91 3.89 -16.65 -28.06
C HIS A 91 4.58 -15.42 -27.48
N ALA A 92 3.84 -14.32 -27.30
CA ALA A 92 4.34 -13.10 -26.67
C ALA A 92 4.24 -13.12 -25.12
N ALA A 93 3.78 -14.23 -24.52
CA ALA A 93 3.59 -14.38 -23.08
C ALA A 93 2.82 -13.21 -22.42
N CYS A 94 1.73 -12.77 -23.06
CA CYS A 94 0.89 -11.68 -22.56
C CYS A 94 -0.60 -12.02 -22.60
N SER A 95 -1.43 -11.18 -21.97
CA SER A 95 -2.88 -11.36 -22.00
C SER A 95 -3.44 -11.07 -23.40
N THR A 96 -4.53 -11.75 -23.76
CA THR A 96 -5.29 -11.46 -24.99
C THR A 96 -5.77 -10.01 -25.04
N THR A 97 -6.07 -9.40 -23.89
CA THR A 97 -6.43 -7.98 -23.78
C THR A 97 -5.29 -7.06 -24.20
N THR A 98 -4.04 -7.42 -23.92
CA THR A 98 -2.88 -6.64 -24.35
C THR A 98 -2.71 -6.72 -25.87
N VAL A 99 -2.89 -7.91 -26.44
CA VAL A 99 -2.86 -8.12 -27.90
C VAL A 99 -3.98 -7.34 -28.60
N MET A 100 -5.20 -7.38 -28.08
CA MET A 100 -6.34 -6.63 -28.65
C MET A 100 -6.09 -5.12 -28.59
N LYS A 101 -5.59 -4.60 -27.46
CA LYS A 101 -5.23 -3.17 -27.36
C LYS A 101 -4.19 -2.76 -28.40
N VAL A 102 -3.14 -3.55 -28.59
CA VAL A 102 -2.12 -3.27 -29.60
C VAL A 102 -2.70 -3.34 -31.01
N ARG A 103 -3.58 -4.31 -31.29
CA ARG A 103 -4.27 -4.41 -32.58
C ARG A 103 -5.16 -3.19 -32.84
N ASP A 104 -5.91 -2.75 -31.84
CA ASP A 104 -6.83 -1.61 -31.96
C ASP A 104 -6.03 -0.28 -32.12
N GLU A 105 -4.88 -0.15 -31.44
CA GLU A 105 -3.92 0.95 -31.64
C GLU A 105 -3.28 0.98 -33.04
N LEU A 106 -3.18 -0.16 -33.73
CA LEU A 106 -2.68 -0.25 -35.11
C LEU A 106 -3.75 0.07 -36.16
N ALA A 107 -5.03 -0.04 -35.79
CA ALA A 107 -6.16 0.21 -36.68
C ALA A 107 -6.63 1.69 -36.66
N GLN A 108 -6.10 2.48 -35.72
CA GLN A 108 -6.26 3.92 -35.61
C GLN A 108 -5.14 4.65 -36.35
#